data_AF-A0A1F8M8H1-F1
#
_entry.id   AF-A0A1F8M8H1-F1
#
_cell.length_a   1.000
_cell.length_b   1.000
_cell.length_c   1.000
_cell.angle_alpha   90.00
_cell.angle_beta   90.00
_cell.angle_gamma   90.00
#
_symmetry.space_group_name_H-M   'P 1'
#
loop_
_entity.id
_entity.type
_entity.pdbx_description
1 polymer ?
#
loop_
_entity_poly.entity_id
_entity_poly.type
_entity_poly.pdbx_seq_one_letter_code
_entity_poly.pdbx_strand_id
1 'polypeptide(L)'
;MNSTTSLQNSASGKDQGFTEQYQEKLSKYMDKQPAIVRILHTVLQVVFLLALILAAIFFVVALYYTLVWIFSGALTKLDDAWIDFGLSMSFLAFPLGLDSMLTRIFPSAIFPASLYRSTKPIPFMTGVGAFFAGFGIMCAGAPGAAHMYDLATQALQNLF
;
A
#
# COMPACT_ATOMS: atom_id res chain seq x y z
N MET A 1 -11.58 29.97 -21.45
CA MET A 1 -11.36 29.37 -20.11
C MET A 1 -12.42 28.30 -19.77
N ASN A 2 -12.87 27.48 -20.75
CA ASN A 2 -13.95 26.46 -20.57
C ASN A 2 -13.49 25.02 -20.84
N SER A 3 -12.23 24.80 -21.23
CA SER A 3 -11.76 23.50 -21.73
C SER A 3 -11.16 22.59 -20.65
N THR A 4 -10.73 23.16 -19.52
CA THR A 4 -10.23 22.39 -18.37
C THR A 4 -11.36 21.74 -17.57
N THR A 5 -12.49 22.41 -17.44
CA THR A 5 -13.66 21.92 -16.66
C THR A 5 -14.36 20.73 -17.33
N SER A 6 -14.40 20.69 -18.68
CA SER A 6 -15.01 19.57 -19.43
C SER A 6 -14.14 18.32 -19.48
N LEU A 7 -12.81 18.48 -19.51
CA LEU A 7 -11.85 17.39 -19.38
C LEU A 7 -11.88 16.77 -17.97
N GLN A 8 -12.00 17.61 -16.93
CA GLN A 8 -12.07 17.15 -15.55
C GLN A 8 -13.38 16.39 -15.25
N ASN A 9 -14.52 16.84 -15.78
CA ASN A 9 -15.79 16.12 -15.67
C ASN A 9 -15.82 14.80 -16.46
N SER A 10 -15.18 14.77 -17.64
CA SER A 10 -15.12 13.55 -18.48
C SER A 10 -14.15 12.50 -17.92
N ALA A 11 -13.06 12.92 -17.27
CA ALA A 11 -12.16 12.03 -16.55
C ALA A 11 -12.81 11.50 -15.27
N SER A 12 -13.43 12.39 -14.47
CA SER A 12 -14.08 12.00 -13.22
C SER A 12 -15.26 11.03 -13.41
N GLY A 13 -16.03 11.16 -14.50
CA GLY A 13 -17.12 10.22 -14.81
C GLY A 13 -16.64 8.84 -15.29
N LYS A 14 -15.49 8.78 -15.97
CA LYS A 14 -14.87 7.50 -16.38
C LYS A 14 -14.22 6.77 -15.21
N ASP A 15 -13.62 7.51 -14.28
CA ASP A 15 -12.99 6.95 -13.07
C ASP A 15 -14.03 6.37 -12.10
N GLN A 16 -15.20 7.01 -11.96
CA GLN A 16 -16.32 6.48 -11.18
C GLN A 16 -16.85 5.18 -11.77
N GLY A 17 -17.07 5.12 -13.09
CA GLY A 17 -17.54 3.89 -13.75
C GLY A 17 -16.56 2.72 -13.66
N PHE A 18 -15.25 2.98 -13.69
CA PHE A 18 -14.24 1.93 -13.47
C PHE A 18 -14.24 1.41 -12.02
N THR A 19 -14.37 2.32 -11.06
CA THR A 19 -14.39 1.98 -9.64
C THR A 19 -15.58 1.09 -9.30
N GLU A 20 -16.77 1.43 -9.80
CA GLU A 20 -17.99 0.65 -9.61
C GLU A 20 -17.88 -0.73 -10.26
N GLN A 21 -17.39 -0.82 -11.49
CA GLN A 21 -17.19 -2.09 -12.18
C GLN A 21 -16.15 -2.99 -11.49
N TYR A 22 -15.09 -2.40 -10.93
CA TYR A 22 -14.09 -3.14 -10.14
C TYR A 22 -14.71 -3.66 -8.86
N GLN A 23 -15.43 -2.81 -8.10
CA GLN A 23 -16.08 -3.21 -6.85
C GLN A 23 -17.12 -4.31 -7.06
N GLU A 24 -17.91 -4.24 -8.13
CA GLU A 24 -18.90 -5.28 -8.44
C GLU A 24 -18.26 -6.62 -8.80
N LYS A 25 -17.15 -6.60 -9.58
CA LYS A 25 -16.40 -7.83 -9.90
C LYS A 25 -15.70 -8.40 -8.67
N LEU A 26 -15.15 -7.53 -7.83
CA LEU A 26 -14.48 -7.89 -6.59
C LEU A 26 -15.44 -8.56 -5.62
N SER A 27 -16.61 -7.96 -5.35
CA SER A 27 -17.61 -8.51 -4.44
C SER A 27 -18.09 -9.90 -4.90
N LYS A 28 -18.47 -10.02 -6.18
CA LYS A 28 -18.89 -11.30 -6.79
C LYS A 28 -17.84 -12.40 -6.69
N TYR A 29 -16.55 -12.05 -6.73
CA TYR A 29 -15.47 -13.02 -6.61
C TYR A 29 -15.16 -13.36 -5.15
N MET A 30 -15.16 -12.36 -4.27
CA MET A 30 -14.94 -12.54 -2.82
C MET A 30 -16.04 -13.36 -2.15
N ASP A 31 -17.29 -13.24 -2.61
CA ASP A 31 -18.41 -14.06 -2.10
C ASP A 31 -18.24 -15.56 -2.40
N LYS A 32 -17.47 -15.90 -3.44
CA LYS A 32 -17.16 -17.28 -3.82
C LYS A 32 -15.94 -17.84 -3.07
N GLN A 33 -15.21 -17.01 -2.33
CA GLN A 33 -14.03 -17.44 -1.59
C GLN A 33 -14.41 -18.18 -0.30
N PRO A 34 -13.62 -19.18 0.12
CA PRO A 34 -13.87 -19.87 1.38
C PRO A 34 -13.74 -18.90 2.56
N ALA A 35 -14.45 -19.19 3.65
CA ALA A 35 -14.48 -18.31 4.84
C ALA A 35 -13.08 -17.98 5.38
N ILE A 36 -12.15 -18.95 5.35
CA ILE A 36 -10.77 -18.76 5.82
C ILE A 36 -10.01 -17.70 5.02
N VAL A 37 -10.19 -17.64 3.69
CA VAL A 37 -9.54 -16.63 2.83
C VAL A 37 -10.12 -15.25 3.12
N ARG A 38 -11.43 -15.15 3.35
CA ARG A 38 -12.08 -13.88 3.72
C ARG A 38 -11.61 -13.35 5.06
N ILE A 39 -11.46 -14.21 6.06
CA ILE A 39 -10.90 -13.82 7.37
C ILE A 39 -9.46 -13.33 7.21
N LEU A 40 -8.63 -14.07 6.47
CA LEU A 40 -7.23 -13.70 6.28
C LEU A 40 -7.07 -12.38 5.51
N HIS A 41 -7.93 -12.14 4.52
CA HIS A 41 -8.06 -10.85 3.83
C HIS A 41 -8.36 -9.71 4.82
N THR A 42 -9.34 -9.88 5.71
CA THR A 42 -9.66 -8.87 6.75
C THR A 42 -8.46 -8.62 7.67
N VAL A 43 -7.74 -9.65 8.08
CA VAL A 43 -6.52 -9.49 8.88
C VAL A 43 -5.46 -8.68 8.12
N LEU A 44 -5.23 -8.98 6.85
CA LEU A 44 -4.27 -8.25 6.02
C LEU A 44 -4.68 -6.80 5.77
N GLN A 45 -5.99 -6.52 5.69
CA GLN A 45 -6.49 -5.17 5.60
C GLN A 45 -6.16 -4.36 6.86
N VAL A 46 -6.30 -4.96 8.04
CA VAL A 46 -5.90 -4.33 9.31
C VAL A 46 -4.38 -4.11 9.34
N VAL A 47 -3.59 -5.11 8.94
CA VAL A 47 -2.12 -4.99 8.88
C VAL A 47 -1.69 -3.87 7.91
N PHE A 48 -2.34 -3.76 6.75
CA PHE A 48 -2.07 -2.69 5.80
C PHE A 48 -2.39 -1.30 6.38
N LEU A 49 -3.50 -1.16 7.09
CA LEU A 49 -3.85 0.09 7.76
C LEU A 49 -2.84 0.49 8.84
N LEU A 50 -2.38 -0.48 9.64
CA LEU A 50 -1.31 -0.26 10.63
C LEU A 50 0.00 0.14 9.96
N ALA A 51 0.38 -0.51 8.86
CA ALA A 51 1.57 -0.15 8.09
C ALA A 51 1.47 1.27 7.52
N LEU A 52 0.27 1.73 7.13
CA LEU A 52 0.06 3.08 6.61
C LEU A 52 0.25 4.14 7.70
N ILE A 53 -0.30 3.87 8.89
CA ILE A 53 -0.08 4.72 10.07
C ILE A 53 1.42 4.79 10.40
N LEU A 54 2.10 3.65 10.39
CA LEU A 54 3.53 3.58 10.68
C LEU A 54 4.36 4.38 9.67
N ALA A 55 4.06 4.26 8.37
CA ALA A 55 4.71 5.05 7.33
C ALA A 55 4.50 6.57 7.50
N ALA A 56 3.30 6.98 7.92
CA ALA A 56 3.02 8.38 8.24
C ALA A 56 3.85 8.88 9.45
N ILE A 57 4.03 8.05 10.47
CA ILE A 57 4.90 8.38 11.63
C ILE A 57 6.35 8.56 11.17
N PHE A 58 6.90 7.61 10.41
CA PHE A 58 8.28 7.73 9.89
C PHE A 58 8.46 8.95 9.00
N PHE A 59 7.46 9.31 8.21
CA PHE A 59 7.47 10.53 7.41
C PHE A 59 7.58 11.79 8.28
N VAL A 60 6.79 11.88 9.36
CA VAL A 60 6.85 13.01 10.30
C VAL A 60 8.22 13.09 10.98
N VAL A 61 8.80 11.94 11.35
CA VAL A 61 10.15 11.88 11.94
C VAL A 61 11.21 12.35 10.94
N ALA A 62 11.14 11.91 9.67
CA ALA A 62 12.04 12.37 8.61
C ALA A 62 11.92 13.89 8.37
N LEU A 63 10.70 14.43 8.38
CA LEU A 63 10.46 15.87 8.29
C LEU A 63 11.05 16.62 9.48
N TYR A 64 10.91 16.10 10.69
CA TYR A 64 11.49 16.70 11.88
C TYR A 64 13.01 16.84 11.75
N TYR A 65 13.72 15.76 11.40
CA TYR A 65 15.18 15.82 11.23
C TYR A 65 15.59 16.72 10.06
N THR A 66 14.78 16.78 9.00
CA THR A 66 14.98 17.73 7.90
C THR A 66 14.91 19.18 8.40
N LEU A 67 13.93 19.51 9.24
CA LEU A 67 13.84 20.85 9.83
C LEU A 67 15.00 21.15 10.77
N VAL A 68 15.37 20.20 11.64
CA VAL A 68 16.53 20.35 12.52
C VAL A 68 17.78 20.64 11.71
N TRP A 69 18.02 19.91 10.62
CA TRP A 69 19.14 20.14 9.72
C TRP A 69 19.10 21.54 9.11
N ILE A 70 17.94 21.99 8.60
CA ILE A 70 17.79 23.33 8.01
C ILE A 70 18.10 24.44 9.03
N PHE A 71 17.64 24.32 10.27
CA PHE A 71 17.77 25.38 11.27
C PHE A 71 19.07 25.35 12.07
N SER A 72 19.70 24.19 12.24
CA SER A 72 20.91 24.03 13.06
C SER A 72 22.17 23.68 12.25
N GLY A 73 22.02 23.25 11.00
CA GLY A 73 23.10 22.69 10.19
C GLY A 73 23.56 21.29 10.63
N ALA A 74 23.00 20.72 11.71
CA ALA A 74 23.37 19.40 12.20
C ALA A 74 22.66 18.29 11.41
N LEU A 75 23.42 17.36 10.85
CA LEU A 75 22.94 16.21 10.05
C LEU A 75 22.47 15.01 10.90
N THR A 76 22.24 15.21 12.20
CA THR A 76 21.99 14.09 13.12
C THR A 76 20.77 13.28 12.69
N LYS A 77 21.00 12.02 12.28
CA LYS A 77 20.00 11.01 11.91
C LYS A 77 19.10 11.36 10.71
N LEU A 78 19.47 12.37 9.92
CA LEU A 78 18.67 12.78 8.75
C LEU A 78 18.56 11.65 7.71
N ASP A 79 19.71 11.08 7.35
CA ASP A 79 19.78 10.04 6.31
C ASP A 79 19.02 8.78 6.75
N ASP A 80 19.27 8.32 7.98
CA ASP A 80 18.59 7.16 8.56
C ASP A 80 17.06 7.34 8.58
N ALA A 81 16.56 8.54 8.94
CA ALA A 81 15.12 8.79 9.01
C ALA A 81 14.43 8.74 7.64
N TRP A 82 15.10 9.21 6.58
CA TRP A 82 14.58 9.08 5.21
C TRP A 82 14.67 7.65 4.68
N ILE A 83 15.71 6.89 5.05
CA ILE A 83 15.82 5.46 4.75
C ILE A 83 14.70 4.68 5.44
N ASP A 84 14.45 4.92 6.73
CA ASP A 84 13.35 4.32 7.49
C ASP A 84 11.99 4.60 6.86
N PHE A 85 11.77 5.85 6.44
CA PHE A 85 10.56 6.21 5.71
C PHE A 85 10.46 5.45 4.38
N GLY A 86 11.51 5.42 3.56
CA GLY A 86 11.52 4.68 2.29
C GLY A 86 11.25 3.18 2.47
N LEU A 87 11.84 2.56 3.49
CA LEU A 87 11.63 1.16 3.84
C LEU A 87 10.22 0.90 4.39
N SER A 88 9.63 1.86 5.11
CA SER A 88 8.21 1.80 5.53
C SER A 88 7.25 1.79 4.34
N MET A 89 7.56 2.57 3.30
CA MET A 89 6.79 2.60 2.05
C MET A 89 6.97 1.30 1.25
N SER A 90 8.15 0.69 1.28
CA SER A 90 8.36 -0.66 0.74
C SER A 90 7.51 -1.69 1.53
N PHE A 91 7.51 -1.63 2.86
CA PHE A 91 6.73 -2.55 3.68
C PHE A 91 5.23 -2.51 3.37
N LEU A 92 4.68 -1.34 3.00
CA LEU A 92 3.28 -1.21 2.56
C LEU A 92 2.92 -2.10 1.35
N ALA A 93 3.87 -2.37 0.47
CA ALA A 93 3.65 -3.26 -0.68
C ALA A 93 3.49 -4.73 -0.25
N PHE A 94 4.13 -5.14 0.84
CA PHE A 94 4.13 -6.53 1.29
C PHE A 94 2.72 -7.11 1.53
N PRO A 95 1.85 -6.51 2.37
CA PRO A 95 0.49 -7.01 2.58
C PRO A 95 -0.38 -6.93 1.33
N LEU A 96 -0.16 -5.95 0.42
CA LEU A 96 -0.87 -5.88 -0.86
C LEU A 96 -0.57 -7.09 -1.74
N GLY A 97 0.71 -7.45 -1.84
CA GLY A 97 1.15 -8.62 -2.60
C GLY A 97 0.60 -9.91 -2.02
N LEU A 98 0.67 -10.06 -0.70
CA LEU A 98 0.19 -11.25 0.01
C LEU A 98 -1.33 -11.41 -0.09
N ASP A 99 -2.09 -10.32 0.03
CA ASP A 99 -3.53 -10.30 -0.20
C ASP A 99 -3.89 -10.74 -1.63
N SER A 100 -3.19 -10.20 -2.63
CA SER A 100 -3.42 -10.57 -4.03
C SER A 100 -3.09 -12.04 -4.31
N MET A 101 -2.05 -12.59 -3.68
CA MET A 101 -1.71 -14.02 -3.77
C MET A 101 -2.77 -14.92 -3.13
N LEU A 102 -3.28 -14.53 -1.95
CA LEU A 102 -4.27 -15.31 -1.20
C LEU A 102 -5.65 -15.27 -1.84
N THR A 103 -6.13 -14.07 -2.13
CA THR A 103 -7.44 -13.88 -2.77
C THR A 103 -7.42 -14.27 -4.23
N ARG A 104 -6.24 -14.33 -4.86
CA ARG A 104 -6.04 -14.50 -6.30
C ARG A 104 -6.76 -13.42 -7.10
N ILE A 105 -6.74 -12.19 -6.61
CA ILE A 105 -7.34 -11.01 -7.23
C ILE A 105 -6.27 -9.95 -7.41
N PHE A 106 -6.20 -9.37 -8.61
CA PHE A 106 -5.33 -8.23 -8.90
C PHE A 106 -6.13 -7.17 -9.67
N PRO A 107 -6.00 -5.88 -9.37
CA PRO A 107 -5.29 -5.30 -8.22
C PRO A 107 -5.81 -5.81 -6.86
N SER A 108 -4.97 -5.71 -5.82
CA SER A 108 -5.27 -6.21 -4.47
C SER A 108 -6.55 -5.61 -3.90
N ALA A 109 -7.33 -6.45 -3.22
CA ALA A 109 -8.64 -6.09 -2.70
C ALA A 109 -8.58 -5.12 -1.52
N ILE A 110 -7.47 -5.13 -0.75
CA ILE A 110 -7.29 -4.23 0.40
C ILE A 110 -6.90 -2.80 -0.01
N PHE A 111 -6.46 -2.57 -1.25
CA PHE A 111 -6.08 -1.23 -1.70
C PHE A 111 -7.31 -0.46 -2.22
N PRO A 112 -7.47 0.83 -1.87
CA PRO A 112 -8.63 1.60 -2.30
C PRO A 112 -8.64 1.76 -3.82
N ALA A 113 -9.74 1.35 -4.46
CA ALA A 113 -9.87 1.44 -5.91
C ALA A 113 -9.75 2.88 -6.44
N SER A 114 -10.15 3.87 -5.62
CA SER A 114 -10.02 5.30 -5.91
C SER A 114 -8.58 5.81 -6.01
N LEU A 115 -7.62 5.08 -5.44
CA LEU A 115 -6.20 5.41 -5.47
C LEU A 115 -5.47 4.77 -6.65
N TYR A 116 -6.12 3.90 -7.44
CA TYR A 116 -5.57 3.42 -8.71
C TYR A 116 -5.68 4.51 -9.78
N ARG A 117 -4.87 5.57 -9.65
CA ARG A 117 -4.69 6.57 -10.69
C ARG A 117 -3.68 6.05 -11.70
N SER A 118 -4.18 5.46 -12.77
CA SER A 118 -3.40 5.20 -13.97
C SER A 118 -4.15 5.74 -15.17
N THR A 119 -3.44 6.41 -16.08
CA THR A 119 -3.95 6.81 -17.39
C THR A 119 -4.46 5.63 -18.22
N LYS A 120 -4.15 4.39 -17.79
CA LYS A 120 -4.73 3.15 -18.28
C LYS A 120 -5.35 2.37 -17.12
N PRO A 121 -6.62 1.94 -17.21
CA PRO A 121 -7.23 1.12 -16.16
C PRO A 121 -6.41 -0.15 -15.96
N ILE A 122 -6.03 -0.45 -14.71
CA ILE A 122 -5.33 -1.70 -14.38
C ILE A 122 -6.33 -2.83 -14.58
N PRO A 123 -6.06 -3.82 -15.45
CA PRO A 123 -7.03 -4.86 -15.73
C PRO A 123 -7.28 -5.70 -14.48
N PHE A 124 -8.56 -5.94 -14.18
CA PHE A 124 -8.95 -6.91 -13.17
C PHE A 124 -8.53 -8.31 -13.64
N MET A 125 -7.64 -8.95 -12.90
CA MET A 125 -7.11 -10.27 -13.15
C MET A 125 -7.43 -11.18 -11.97
N THR A 126 -7.72 -12.45 -12.26
CA THR A 126 -7.94 -13.47 -11.22
C THR A 126 -7.12 -14.73 -11.50
N GLY A 127 -7.01 -15.61 -10.51
CA GLY A 127 -6.34 -16.90 -10.66
C GLY A 127 -4.82 -16.78 -10.65
N VAL A 128 -4.14 -17.56 -11.50
CA VAL A 128 -2.66 -17.70 -11.48
C VAL A 128 -1.95 -16.40 -11.85
N GLY A 129 -2.50 -15.62 -12.78
CA GLY A 129 -1.94 -14.32 -13.15
C GLY A 129 -1.94 -13.32 -11.99
N ALA A 130 -3.02 -13.30 -11.21
CA ALA A 130 -3.10 -12.47 -10.00
C ALA A 130 -2.11 -12.92 -8.92
N PHE A 131 -1.89 -14.23 -8.78
CA PHE A 131 -0.89 -14.76 -7.86
C PHE A 131 0.52 -14.26 -8.17
N PHE A 132 0.96 -14.32 -9.43
CA PHE A 132 2.30 -13.84 -9.80
C PHE A 132 2.44 -12.32 -9.72
N ALA A 133 1.38 -11.58 -10.05
CA ALA A 133 1.35 -10.13 -9.87
C ALA A 133 1.50 -9.76 -8.38
N GLY A 134 0.75 -10.45 -7.51
CA GLY A 134 0.87 -10.33 -6.05
C GLY A 134 2.26 -10.71 -5.54
N PHE A 135 2.85 -11.80 -6.04
CA PHE A 135 4.20 -12.21 -5.69
C PHE A 135 5.25 -11.16 -6.05
N GLY A 136 5.15 -10.56 -7.23
CA GLY A 136 6.04 -9.47 -7.64
C GLY A 136 5.96 -8.27 -6.69
N ILE A 137 4.75 -7.88 -6.29
CA ILE A 137 4.54 -6.79 -5.32
C ILE A 137 5.09 -7.18 -3.93
N MET A 138 4.84 -8.42 -3.48
CA MET A 138 5.33 -8.91 -2.19
C MET A 138 6.86 -8.88 -2.14
N CYS A 139 7.54 -9.33 -3.20
CA CYS A 139 8.99 -9.29 -3.30
C CYS A 139 9.54 -7.86 -3.26
N ALA A 140 8.86 -6.89 -3.87
CA ALA A 140 9.23 -5.47 -3.79
C ALA A 140 9.08 -4.91 -2.36
N GLY A 141 8.16 -5.47 -1.56
CA GLY A 141 7.96 -5.08 -0.16
C GLY A 141 8.81 -5.86 0.86
N ALA A 142 9.47 -6.94 0.45
CA ALA A 142 10.24 -7.80 1.35
C ALA A 142 11.39 -7.08 2.07
N PRO A 143 12.18 -6.18 1.44
CA PRO A 143 13.21 -5.42 2.15
C PRO A 143 12.64 -4.56 3.28
N GLY A 144 11.52 -3.87 3.02
CA GLY A 144 10.83 -3.10 4.05
C GLY A 144 10.30 -3.96 5.19
N ALA A 145 9.77 -5.15 4.89
CA ALA A 145 9.31 -6.11 5.90
C ALA A 145 10.44 -6.59 6.81
N ALA A 146 11.60 -6.93 6.23
CA ALA A 146 12.78 -7.34 6.99
C ALA A 146 13.27 -6.22 7.91
N HIS A 147 13.32 -4.98 7.40
CA HIS A 147 13.71 -3.81 8.19
C HIS A 147 12.79 -3.54 9.36
N MET A 148 11.46 -3.58 9.13
CA MET A 148 10.49 -3.36 10.20
C MET A 148 10.52 -4.45 11.27
N TYR A 149 10.80 -5.70 10.87
CA TYR A 149 10.99 -6.79 11.81
C TYR A 149 12.23 -6.58 12.70
N ASP A 150 13.34 -6.13 12.12
CA ASP A 150 14.56 -5.83 12.88
C ASP A 150 14.33 -4.68 13.86
N LEU A 151 13.72 -3.57 13.41
CA LEU A 151 13.35 -2.45 14.27
C LEU A 151 12.43 -2.86 15.43
N ALA A 152 11.44 -3.71 15.16
CA ALA A 152 10.54 -4.22 16.20
C ALA A 152 11.27 -5.11 17.21
N THR A 153 12.22 -5.93 16.74
CA THR A 153 13.03 -6.80 17.60
C THR A 153 13.96 -5.98 18.50
N GLN A 154 14.62 -4.96 17.95
CA GLN A 154 15.46 -4.04 18.71
C GLN A 154 14.63 -3.25 19.74
N ALA A 155 13.43 -2.80 19.37
CA ALA A 155 12.54 -2.10 20.29
C ALA A 155 12.12 -3.00 21.47
N LEU A 156 11.80 -4.27 21.21
CA LEU A 156 11.49 -5.25 22.26
C LEU A 156 12.69 -5.51 23.17
N GLN A 157 13.89 -5.66 22.63
CA GLN A 157 15.11 -5.86 23.41
C GLN A 157 15.45 -4.67 24.32
N ASN A 158 15.08 -3.45 23.93
CA ASN A 158 15.30 -2.27 24.77
C ASN A 158 14.22 -2.08 25.84
N LEU A 159 13.11 -2.82 25.77
CA LEU A 159 11.99 -2.74 26.72
C LEU A 159 12.09 -3.76 27.87
N PHE A 160 12.87 -4.82 27.71
CA PHE A 160 13.06 -5.91 28.69
C PHE A 160 14.53 -6.04 29.09
#